data_AF-A0A7C4GWH7-F1
#
_entry.id   AF-A0A7C4GWH7-F1
#
_cell.length_a   1.000
_cell.length_b   1.000
_cell.length_c   1.000
_cell.angle_alpha   90.00
_cell.angle_beta   90.00
_cell.angle_gamma   90.00
#
_symmetry.space_group_name_H-M   'P 1'
#
loop_
_entity.id
_entity.type
_entity.pdbx_description
1 polymer ?
#
loop_
_entity_poly.entity_id
_entity_poly.type
_entity_poly.pdbx_seq_one_letter_code
_entity_poly.pdbx_strand_id
1 'polypeptide(L)'
;MWGLAETGNMPVELSKNFRVLRTWIHNALGIKVCVLQQVDSTEKKLFVYPPRPEFEGVPFCGGLLCSLNWQNIKSLVQTFPELKPTTIPPSWPSFGFGDRLGLATPGHIQALYGAKVFPVLAQQSMRENARTGRTFADVLSDALVGVLQTGWSKGYGADADHLKDIEEARNAARLGYSFFTCDPSDLLVPVERLA
;
A
#
# COMPACT_ATOMS: atom_id res chain seq x y z
N MET A 1 -14.03 4.87 11.81
CA MET A 1 -13.03 5.37 12.77
C MET A 1 -12.35 4.14 13.34
N TRP A 2 -11.13 3.85 12.91
CA TRP A 2 -10.35 2.76 13.51
C TRP A 2 -10.11 3.04 14.98
N GLY A 3 -10.36 2.06 15.85
CA GLY A 3 -9.91 2.18 17.23
C GLY A 3 -8.38 2.21 17.28
N LEU A 4 -7.86 2.96 18.24
CA LEU A 4 -6.45 2.88 18.62
C LEU A 4 -6.12 1.43 18.98
N ALA A 5 -4.87 1.04 18.70
CA ALA A 5 -4.34 -0.27 19.00
C ALA A 5 -4.67 -0.68 20.44
N GLU A 6 -5.68 -1.52 20.63
CA GLU A 6 -5.87 -2.20 21.90
C GLU A 6 -4.69 -3.15 22.07
N THR A 7 -4.03 -3.07 23.21
CA THR A 7 -3.08 -4.08 23.69
C THR A 7 -3.84 -5.36 24.06
N GLY A 8 -4.66 -5.88 23.14
CA GLY A 8 -5.15 -7.25 23.26
C GLY A 8 -3.93 -8.15 23.24
N ASN A 9 -3.78 -8.99 24.28
CA ASN A 9 -2.64 -9.90 24.39
C ASN A 9 -2.44 -10.65 23.07
N MET A 10 -1.37 -10.29 22.36
CA MET A 10 -0.99 -11.02 21.16
C MET A 10 -0.65 -12.46 21.55
N PRO A 11 -1.08 -13.46 20.76
CA PRO A 11 -0.63 -14.84 20.96
C PRO A 11 0.90 -14.88 21.13
N VAL A 12 1.37 -15.41 22.25
CA VAL A 12 2.81 -15.45 22.62
C VAL A 12 3.65 -16.13 21.53
N GLU A 13 3.07 -17.09 20.83
CA GLU A 13 3.66 -17.82 19.71
C GLU A 13 3.98 -16.92 18.50
N LEU A 14 3.21 -15.86 18.27
CA LEU A 14 3.53 -14.89 17.20
C LEU A 14 4.83 -14.16 17.51
N SER A 15 5.02 -13.71 18.76
CA SER A 15 6.24 -13.02 19.18
C SER A 15 7.49 -13.89 19.21
N LYS A 16 7.36 -15.22 19.17
CA LYS A 16 8.52 -16.15 19.09
C LYS A 16 9.11 -16.22 17.68
N ASN A 17 8.24 -16.23 16.67
CA ASN A 17 8.63 -16.47 15.27
C ASN A 17 8.64 -15.18 14.44
N PHE A 18 7.99 -14.13 14.92
CA PHE A 18 7.81 -12.89 14.20
C PHE A 18 8.07 -11.67 15.08
N ARG A 19 8.70 -10.65 14.47
CA ARG A 19 8.65 -9.29 14.95
C ARG A 19 7.31 -8.67 14.56
N VAL A 20 6.57 -8.17 15.54
CA VAL A 20 5.32 -7.44 15.32
C VAL A 20 5.66 -6.03 14.90
N LEU A 21 5.46 -5.69 13.62
CA LEU A 21 5.77 -4.36 13.09
C LEU A 21 4.67 -3.35 13.41
N ARG A 22 3.43 -3.81 13.49
CA ARG A 22 2.28 -3.05 13.95
C ARG A 22 1.39 -3.96 14.77
N THR A 23 0.90 -3.44 15.89
CA THR A 23 -0.12 -4.10 16.72
C THR A 23 -1.48 -4.13 16.00
N TRP A 24 -2.51 -4.67 16.64
CA TRP A 24 -3.83 -4.83 16.03
C TRP A 24 -4.43 -3.51 15.50
N ILE A 25 -4.92 -3.56 14.26
CA ILE A 25 -6.05 -2.74 13.82
C ILE A 25 -7.30 -3.61 13.80
N HIS A 26 -8.46 -3.01 14.02
CA HIS A 26 -9.73 -3.72 14.07
C HIS A 26 -10.87 -2.93 13.43
N ASN A 27 -11.87 -3.62 12.89
CA ASN A 27 -13.12 -2.99 12.43
C ASN A 27 -14.29 -3.30 13.36
N ALA A 28 -15.44 -2.68 13.09
CA ALA A 28 -16.67 -2.87 13.84
C ALA A 28 -17.20 -4.32 13.83
N LEU A 29 -16.74 -5.16 12.89
CA LEU A 29 -17.10 -6.58 12.78
C LEU A 29 -16.18 -7.48 13.64
N GLY A 30 -15.28 -6.89 14.43
CA GLY A 30 -14.34 -7.61 15.29
C GLY A 30 -13.21 -8.30 14.52
N ILE A 31 -13.03 -8.01 13.22
CA ILE A 31 -11.88 -8.50 12.45
C ILE A 31 -10.68 -7.68 12.85
N LYS A 32 -9.61 -8.37 13.22
CA LYS A 32 -8.33 -7.79 13.62
C LYS A 32 -7.25 -8.22 12.64
N VAL A 33 -6.38 -7.29 12.26
CA VAL A 33 -5.19 -7.62 11.48
C VAL A 33 -3.95 -6.95 12.04
N CYS A 34 -2.79 -7.56 11.80
CA CYS A 34 -1.50 -6.99 12.12
C CYS A 34 -0.45 -7.35 11.07
N VAL A 35 0.61 -6.54 11.00
CA VAL A 35 1.75 -6.78 10.10
C VAL A 35 2.88 -7.39 10.90
N LEU A 36 3.33 -8.54 10.44
CA LEU A 36 4.41 -9.32 11.03
C LEU A 36 5.61 -9.31 10.09
N GLN A 37 6.79 -9.41 10.66
CA GLN A 37 8.03 -9.67 9.94
C GLN A 37 8.67 -10.92 10.52
N GLN A 38 9.06 -11.86 9.67
CA GLN A 38 9.74 -13.06 10.13
C GLN A 38 11.09 -12.69 10.76
N VAL A 39 11.42 -13.32 11.88
CA VAL A 39 12.72 -13.10 12.53
C VAL A 39 13.84 -13.47 11.54
N ASP A 40 14.87 -12.63 11.45
CA ASP A 40 16.01 -12.74 10.52
C ASP A 40 15.69 -12.61 9.02
N SER A 41 14.51 -12.11 8.66
CA SER A 41 14.11 -11.87 7.27
C SER A 41 13.51 -10.47 7.08
N THR A 42 13.59 -9.96 5.85
CA THR A 42 12.84 -8.76 5.43
C THR A 42 11.39 -9.10 5.06
N GLU A 43 11.05 -10.40 4.95
CA GLU A 43 9.73 -10.86 4.55
C GLU A 43 8.67 -10.50 5.59
N LYS A 44 7.62 -9.86 5.10
CA LYS A 44 6.46 -9.47 5.89
C LYS A 44 5.27 -10.38 5.59
N LYS A 45 4.43 -10.58 6.59
CA LYS A 45 3.17 -11.33 6.50
C LYS A 45 2.04 -10.51 7.12
N LEU A 46 0.82 -10.75 6.64
CA LEU A 46 -0.39 -10.25 7.27
C LEU A 46 -0.94 -11.34 8.18
N PHE A 47 -1.26 -11.02 9.42
CA PHE A 47 -1.98 -11.93 10.30
C PHE A 47 -3.41 -11.44 10.46
N VAL A 48 -4.38 -12.36 10.30
CA VAL A 48 -5.81 -12.06 10.33
C VAL A 48 -6.49 -12.90 11.42
N TYR A 49 -7.29 -12.24 12.26
CA TYR A 49 -8.02 -12.90 13.34
C TYR A 49 -9.44 -12.31 13.51
N PRO A 50 -10.48 -13.13 13.70
CA PRO A 50 -10.50 -14.58 13.52
C PRO A 50 -10.22 -14.96 12.05
N PRO A 51 -10.01 -16.26 11.72
CA PRO A 51 -9.84 -16.73 10.35
C PRO A 51 -11.01 -16.31 9.46
N ARG A 52 -10.72 -15.94 8.21
CA ARG A 52 -11.68 -15.40 7.26
C ARG A 52 -11.47 -16.03 5.88
N PRO A 53 -12.52 -16.55 5.22
CA PRO A 53 -12.40 -17.25 3.94
C PRO A 53 -11.95 -16.35 2.79
N GLU A 54 -12.16 -15.05 2.88
CA GLU A 54 -11.70 -14.07 1.89
C GLU A 54 -10.17 -13.86 1.91
N PHE A 55 -9.45 -14.35 2.93
CA PHE A 55 -8.00 -14.27 3.01
C PHE A 55 -7.36 -15.64 2.73
N GLU A 56 -6.37 -15.65 1.83
CA GLU A 56 -5.54 -16.82 1.53
C GLU A 56 -4.38 -16.87 2.51
N GLY A 57 -4.36 -17.89 3.37
CA GLY A 57 -3.31 -18.04 4.36
C GLY A 57 -3.31 -19.42 5.01
N VAL A 58 -2.27 -19.67 5.79
CA VAL A 58 -2.16 -20.90 6.59
C VAL A 58 -2.69 -20.65 8.00
N PRO A 59 -3.46 -21.59 8.59
CA PRO A 59 -3.87 -21.48 9.99
C PRO A 59 -2.66 -21.36 10.92
N PHE A 60 -2.69 -20.38 11.82
CA PHE A 60 -1.61 -20.14 12.78
C PHE A 60 -2.17 -19.45 14.03
N CYS A 61 -1.88 -19.96 15.23
CA CYS A 61 -2.30 -19.35 16.51
C CYS A 61 -3.79 -18.94 16.58
N GLY A 62 -4.68 -19.74 15.99
CA GLY A 62 -6.12 -19.44 15.94
C GLY A 62 -6.54 -18.36 14.94
N GLY A 63 -5.63 -17.84 14.12
CA GLY A 63 -5.86 -16.93 13.00
C GLY A 63 -5.32 -17.49 11.68
N LEU A 64 -5.14 -16.63 10.68
CA LEU A 64 -4.50 -16.94 9.40
C LEU A 64 -3.22 -16.11 9.22
N LEU A 65 -2.14 -16.78 8.83
CA LEU A 65 -0.92 -16.16 8.36
C LEU A 65 -0.94 -16.08 6.83
N CYS A 66 -1.05 -14.87 6.31
CA CYS A 66 -1.29 -14.56 4.91
C CYS A 66 -0.03 -13.94 4.28
N SER A 67 0.25 -14.32 3.03
CA SER A 67 1.25 -13.61 2.20
C SER A 67 0.72 -12.24 1.78
N LEU A 68 1.61 -11.32 1.45
CA LEU A 68 1.25 -9.98 0.98
C LEU A 68 0.99 -9.93 -0.54
N ASN A 69 0.29 -10.94 -1.07
CA ASN A 69 -0.09 -10.98 -2.47
C ASN A 69 -1.28 -10.05 -2.76
N TRP A 70 -1.50 -9.73 -4.03
CA TRP A 70 -2.58 -8.83 -4.43
C TRP A 70 -3.97 -9.32 -3.99
N GLN A 71 -4.21 -10.64 -3.93
CA GLN A 71 -5.48 -11.19 -3.50
C GLN A 71 -5.79 -10.82 -2.03
N ASN A 72 -4.83 -11.03 -1.13
CA ASN A 72 -4.95 -10.66 0.28
C ASN A 72 -5.03 -9.15 0.50
N ILE A 73 -4.35 -8.36 -0.32
CA ILE A 73 -4.43 -6.89 -0.26
C ILE A 73 -5.81 -6.40 -0.69
N LYS A 74 -6.43 -6.99 -1.72
CA LYS A 74 -7.82 -6.70 -2.07
C LYS A 74 -8.78 -7.02 -0.92
N SER A 75 -8.65 -8.20 -0.32
CA SER A 75 -9.50 -8.61 0.81
C SER A 75 -9.29 -7.71 2.02
N LEU A 76 -8.05 -7.31 2.29
CA LEU A 76 -7.70 -6.33 3.33
C LEU A 76 -8.41 -5.00 3.08
N VAL A 77 -8.31 -4.46 1.86
CA VAL A 77 -8.95 -3.20 1.45
C VAL A 77 -10.48 -3.28 1.46
N GLN A 78 -11.07 -4.44 1.17
CA GLN A 78 -12.52 -4.64 1.28
C GLN A 78 -12.98 -4.67 2.74
N THR A 79 -12.19 -5.31 3.60
CA THR A 79 -12.42 -5.38 5.05
C THR A 79 -12.23 -4.04 5.73
N PHE A 80 -11.34 -3.23 5.14
CA PHE A 80 -10.88 -1.95 5.66
C PHE A 80 -10.78 -0.89 4.55
N PRO A 81 -11.93 -0.38 4.06
CA PRO A 81 -12.01 0.53 2.93
C PRO A 81 -11.19 1.81 3.07
N GLU A 82 -10.86 2.21 4.28
CA GLU A 82 -10.13 3.41 4.58
C GLU A 82 -8.59 3.25 4.52
N LEU A 83 -8.10 2.03 4.20
CA LEU A 83 -6.72 1.82 3.72
C LEU A 83 -6.57 2.13 2.22
N LYS A 84 -7.66 2.40 1.50
CA LYS A 84 -7.60 2.76 0.07
C LYS A 84 -6.84 4.07 -0.12
N PRO A 85 -6.07 4.20 -1.21
CA PRO A 85 -5.59 5.51 -1.64
C PRO A 85 -6.78 6.45 -1.88
N THR A 86 -6.60 7.72 -1.59
CA THR A 86 -7.59 8.77 -1.82
C THR A 86 -7.05 9.77 -2.84
N THR A 87 -7.93 10.58 -3.41
CA THR A 87 -7.52 11.71 -4.25
C THR A 87 -6.80 12.75 -3.40
N ILE A 88 -5.93 13.53 -4.06
CA ILE A 88 -5.21 14.63 -3.43
C ILE A 88 -6.23 15.71 -3.04
N PRO A 89 -6.25 16.18 -1.78
CA PRO A 89 -7.11 17.27 -1.38
C PRO A 89 -6.79 18.55 -2.17
N PRO A 90 -7.78 19.25 -2.77
CA PRO A 90 -7.53 20.39 -3.67
C PRO A 90 -6.70 21.53 -3.07
N SER A 91 -6.74 21.70 -1.75
CA SER A 91 -6.09 22.79 -1.01
C SER A 91 -4.75 22.39 -0.37
N TRP A 92 -4.24 21.20 -0.64
CA TRP A 92 -2.99 20.70 -0.05
C TRP A 92 -1.90 20.53 -1.11
N PRO A 93 -0.66 20.99 -0.85
CA PRO A 93 0.46 20.57 -1.67
C PRO A 93 0.67 19.05 -1.52
N SER A 94 1.10 18.39 -2.58
CA SER A 94 1.42 16.96 -2.58
C SER A 94 2.89 16.71 -2.92
N PHE A 95 3.40 15.54 -2.52
CA PHE A 95 4.73 15.09 -2.89
C PHE A 95 4.71 13.60 -3.27
N GLY A 96 5.45 13.30 -4.34
CA GLY A 96 5.60 11.97 -4.90
C GLY A 96 6.70 11.16 -4.20
N PHE A 97 6.32 10.06 -3.55
CA PHE A 97 7.22 9.21 -2.76
C PHE A 97 7.51 7.88 -3.47
N GLY A 98 7.99 7.96 -4.70
CA GLY A 98 8.29 6.77 -5.51
C GLY A 98 9.23 5.79 -4.81
N ASP A 99 8.84 4.52 -4.77
CA ASP A 99 9.56 3.46 -4.06
C ASP A 99 9.78 2.26 -4.97
N ARG A 100 10.97 2.20 -5.58
CA ARG A 100 11.39 1.11 -6.49
C ARG A 100 11.71 -0.20 -5.79
N LEU A 101 11.82 -0.19 -4.45
CA LEU A 101 12.24 -1.33 -3.65
C LEU A 101 11.08 -1.98 -2.88
N GLY A 102 9.98 -1.25 -2.67
CA GLY A 102 8.83 -1.71 -1.88
C GLY A 102 9.06 -1.67 -0.36
N LEU A 103 10.12 -0.98 0.09
CA LEU A 103 10.55 -0.97 1.50
C LEU A 103 10.60 0.43 2.12
N ALA A 104 10.54 1.48 1.32
CA ALA A 104 10.79 2.86 1.73
C ALA A 104 9.57 3.53 2.37
N THR A 105 8.35 3.05 2.08
CA THR A 105 7.09 3.68 2.56
C THR A 105 7.09 4.01 4.06
N PRO A 106 7.52 3.12 4.99
CA PRO A 106 7.60 3.48 6.40
C PRO A 106 8.52 4.68 6.68
N GLY A 107 9.67 4.76 6.01
CA GLY A 107 10.59 5.89 6.10
C GLY A 107 10.02 7.16 5.46
N HIS A 108 9.34 7.04 4.32
CA HIS A 108 8.62 8.15 3.68
C HIS A 108 7.59 8.75 4.64
N ILE A 109 6.79 7.91 5.31
CA ILE A 109 5.82 8.35 6.31
C ILE A 109 6.50 9.02 7.51
N GLN A 110 7.64 8.50 7.97
CA GLN A 110 8.41 9.14 9.04
C GLN A 110 8.88 10.55 8.64
N ALA A 111 9.32 10.74 7.39
CA ALA A 111 9.73 12.05 6.89
C ALA A 111 8.58 13.07 6.80
N LEU A 112 7.32 12.63 6.80
CA LEU A 112 6.15 13.51 6.81
C LEU A 112 5.87 14.15 8.17
N TYR A 113 6.44 13.64 9.27
CA TYR A 113 6.21 14.24 10.58
C TYR A 113 6.77 15.66 10.64
N GLY A 114 5.87 16.65 10.72
CA GLY A 114 6.20 18.08 10.70
C GLY A 114 5.99 18.75 9.34
N ALA A 115 5.76 17.97 8.27
CA ALA A 115 5.44 18.50 6.95
C ALA A 115 3.92 18.64 6.75
N LYS A 116 3.49 19.72 6.07
CA LYS A 116 2.09 19.93 5.63
C LYS A 116 1.94 19.56 4.15
N VAL A 117 2.21 18.30 3.83
CA VAL A 117 2.16 17.78 2.46
C VAL A 117 1.36 16.49 2.41
N PHE A 118 0.54 16.33 1.37
CA PHE A 118 -0.21 15.10 1.13
C PHE A 118 0.70 14.09 0.40
N PRO A 119 0.93 12.89 0.95
CA PRO A 119 1.87 11.95 0.36
C PRO A 119 1.23 11.11 -0.74
N VAL A 120 1.89 11.02 -1.89
CA VAL A 120 1.57 10.01 -2.92
C VAL A 120 2.56 8.85 -2.72
N LEU A 121 2.14 7.83 -1.97
CA LEU A 121 3.02 6.77 -1.48
C LEU A 121 3.18 5.60 -2.45
N ALA A 122 2.17 5.34 -3.28
CA ALA A 122 2.29 4.40 -4.38
C ALA A 122 2.54 5.20 -5.66
N GLN A 123 3.79 5.28 -6.10
CA GLN A 123 4.14 5.97 -7.34
C GLN A 123 5.24 5.20 -8.05
N GLN A 124 4.98 4.80 -9.29
CA GLN A 124 6.00 4.23 -10.17
C GLN A 124 5.51 4.28 -11.62
N SER A 125 6.41 4.51 -12.57
CA SER A 125 6.10 4.47 -13.99
C SER A 125 6.11 3.05 -14.56
N MET A 126 5.47 2.84 -15.71
CA MET A 126 5.54 1.57 -16.45
C MET A 126 6.98 1.17 -16.80
N ARG A 127 7.83 2.14 -17.15
CA ARG A 127 9.25 1.89 -17.44
C ARG A 127 10.02 1.38 -16.22
N GLU A 128 9.74 1.93 -15.04
CA GLU A 128 10.37 1.49 -13.79
C GLU A 128 9.87 0.11 -13.38
N ASN A 129 8.57 -0.13 -13.47
CA ASN A 129 7.94 -1.44 -13.25
C ASN A 129 8.63 -2.53 -14.08
N ALA A 130 8.78 -2.31 -15.38
CA ALA A 130 9.46 -3.24 -16.28
C ALA A 130 10.93 -3.49 -15.87
N ARG A 131 11.66 -2.47 -15.42
CA ARG A 131 13.07 -2.59 -15.00
C ARG A 131 13.23 -3.31 -13.67
N THR A 132 12.27 -3.17 -12.76
CA THR A 132 12.30 -3.83 -11.44
C THR A 132 11.60 -5.19 -11.44
N GLY A 133 10.94 -5.58 -12.54
CA GLY A 133 10.10 -6.77 -12.59
C GLY A 133 8.87 -6.68 -11.68
N ARG A 134 8.39 -5.47 -11.41
CA ARG A 134 7.25 -5.19 -10.53
C ARG A 134 6.04 -4.77 -11.35
N THR A 135 4.87 -4.90 -10.76
CA THR A 135 3.60 -4.45 -11.33
C THR A 135 3.00 -3.31 -10.51
N PHE A 136 2.02 -2.60 -11.07
CA PHE A 136 1.23 -1.61 -10.31
C PHE A 136 0.56 -2.21 -9.06
N ALA A 137 0.19 -3.49 -9.10
CA ALA A 137 -0.39 -4.18 -7.95
C ALA A 137 0.65 -4.36 -6.84
N ASP A 138 1.90 -4.69 -7.18
CA ASP A 138 3.00 -4.80 -6.20
C ASP A 138 3.30 -3.45 -5.55
N VAL A 139 3.41 -2.39 -6.36
CA VAL A 139 3.67 -1.03 -5.87
C VAL A 139 2.58 -0.57 -4.90
N LEU A 140 1.30 -0.80 -5.24
CA LEU A 140 0.18 -0.46 -4.37
C LEU A 140 0.16 -1.32 -3.10
N SER A 141 0.44 -2.62 -3.22
CA SER A 141 0.50 -3.56 -2.10
C SER A 141 1.56 -3.15 -1.08
N ASP A 142 2.77 -2.84 -1.53
CA ASP A 142 3.88 -2.45 -0.67
C ASP A 142 3.61 -1.11 0.04
N ALA A 143 3.06 -0.13 -0.67
CA ALA A 143 2.68 1.15 -0.08
C ALA A 143 1.60 0.97 0.99
N LEU A 144 0.56 0.19 0.69
CA LEU A 144 -0.52 -0.08 1.64
C LEU A 144 -0.02 -0.78 2.90
N VAL A 145 0.85 -1.79 2.76
CA VAL A 145 1.47 -2.49 3.90
C VAL A 145 2.34 -1.53 4.70
N GLY A 146 3.06 -0.61 4.06
CA GLY A 146 3.81 0.44 4.75
C GLY A 146 2.92 1.42 5.53
N VAL A 147 1.80 1.84 4.96
CA VAL A 147 0.77 2.66 5.63
C VAL A 147 0.22 1.93 6.84
N LEU A 148 -0.17 0.67 6.66
CA LEU A 148 -0.68 -0.17 7.74
C LEU A 148 0.37 -0.34 8.85
N GLN A 149 1.60 -0.68 8.49
CA GLN A 149 2.72 -0.88 9.40
C GLN A 149 2.98 0.33 10.29
N THR A 150 2.89 1.54 9.74
CA THR A 150 3.16 2.78 10.48
C THR A 150 1.95 3.28 11.26
N GLY A 151 0.76 2.72 11.03
CA GLY A 151 -0.48 3.24 11.59
C GLY A 151 -0.87 4.61 11.01
N TRP A 152 -0.39 4.94 9.81
CA TRP A 152 -0.72 6.19 9.14
C TRP A 152 -2.20 6.22 8.75
N SER A 153 -2.90 7.27 9.17
CA SER A 153 -4.36 7.39 9.03
C SER A 153 -4.82 8.70 8.38
N LYS A 154 -3.89 9.53 7.89
CA LYS A 154 -4.19 10.86 7.32
C LYS A 154 -4.52 10.83 5.81
N GLY A 155 -4.62 9.65 5.22
CA GLY A 155 -4.78 9.46 3.77
C GLY A 155 -3.46 9.51 3.00
N TYR A 156 -3.47 8.96 1.79
CA TYR A 156 -2.34 8.95 0.85
C TYR A 156 -2.85 8.76 -0.58
N GLY A 157 -2.05 9.15 -1.57
CA GLY A 157 -2.34 8.97 -2.99
C GLY A 157 -1.62 7.78 -3.62
N ALA A 158 -2.15 7.34 -4.76
CA ALA A 158 -1.51 6.37 -5.63
C ALA A 158 -1.50 6.91 -7.07
N ASP A 159 -0.30 7.18 -7.59
CA ASP A 159 -0.03 7.73 -8.92
C ASP A 159 0.46 6.66 -9.89
N ALA A 160 -0.32 6.45 -10.95
CA ALA A 160 0.08 5.68 -12.11
C ALA A 160 0.85 6.61 -13.03
N ASP A 161 2.18 6.58 -12.88
CA ASP A 161 3.08 7.59 -13.44
C ASP A 161 3.42 7.30 -14.92
N HIS A 162 3.63 8.36 -15.71
CA HIS A 162 4.03 8.32 -17.13
C HIS A 162 3.21 7.36 -18.02
N LEU A 163 1.88 7.43 -17.92
CA LEU A 163 0.97 6.64 -18.75
C LEU A 163 0.91 7.18 -20.17
N LYS A 164 1.12 6.29 -21.14
CA LYS A 164 0.99 6.59 -22.58
C LYS A 164 -0.16 5.85 -23.25
N ASP A 165 -0.65 4.77 -22.63
CA ASP A 165 -1.77 3.97 -23.11
C ASP A 165 -2.99 4.09 -22.18
N ILE A 166 -4.17 4.22 -22.79
CA ILE A 166 -5.45 4.25 -22.07
C ILE A 166 -5.75 2.92 -21.38
N GLU A 167 -5.31 1.79 -21.92
CA GLU A 167 -5.56 0.50 -21.27
C GLU A 167 -4.72 0.32 -20.01
N GLU A 168 -3.50 0.87 -19.98
CA GLU A 168 -2.68 0.95 -18.76
C GLU A 168 -3.38 1.82 -17.71
N ALA A 169 -3.95 2.97 -18.10
CA ALA A 169 -4.73 3.83 -17.22
C ALA A 169 -5.96 3.10 -16.67
N ARG A 170 -6.70 2.37 -17.50
CA ARG A 170 -7.84 1.55 -17.06
C ARG A 170 -7.41 0.45 -16.10
N ASN A 171 -6.27 -0.19 -16.33
CA ASN A 171 -5.74 -1.21 -15.45
C ASN A 171 -5.40 -0.62 -14.06
N ALA A 172 -4.68 0.50 -14.02
CA ALA A 172 -4.39 1.20 -12.77
C ALA A 172 -5.67 1.64 -12.04
N ALA A 173 -6.68 2.15 -12.77
CA ALA A 173 -7.97 2.52 -12.19
C ALA A 173 -8.69 1.31 -11.56
N ARG A 174 -8.66 0.13 -12.20
CA ARG A 174 -9.23 -1.11 -11.64
C ARG A 174 -8.51 -1.56 -10.37
N LEU A 175 -7.21 -1.28 -10.24
CA LEU A 175 -6.44 -1.57 -9.03
C LEU A 175 -6.73 -0.58 -7.88
N GLY A 176 -7.28 0.60 -8.18
CA GLY A 176 -7.61 1.62 -7.19
C GLY A 176 -6.60 2.77 -7.10
N TYR A 177 -5.83 3.01 -8.16
CA TYR A 177 -5.01 4.23 -8.28
C TYR A 177 -5.91 5.48 -8.28
N SER A 178 -5.46 6.54 -7.62
CA SER A 178 -6.24 7.77 -7.38
C SER A 178 -5.70 8.99 -8.12
N PHE A 179 -4.54 8.86 -8.78
CA PHE A 179 -3.88 9.89 -9.57
C PHE A 179 -3.27 9.25 -10.82
N PHE A 180 -3.30 9.98 -11.93
CA PHE A 180 -2.86 9.48 -13.24
C PHE A 180 -2.02 10.55 -13.94
N THR A 181 -0.75 10.25 -14.19
CA THR A 181 0.14 11.14 -14.94
C THR A 181 0.14 10.71 -16.41
N CYS A 182 -0.68 11.36 -17.22
CA CYS A 182 -0.73 11.12 -18.67
C CYS A 182 0.42 11.86 -19.36
N ASP A 183 1.23 11.12 -20.14
CA ASP A 183 2.42 11.63 -20.82
C ASP A 183 2.16 11.77 -22.33
N PRO A 184 1.86 12.99 -22.84
CA PRO A 184 1.62 13.22 -24.26
C PRO A 184 2.92 13.44 -25.05
N SER A 185 4.11 13.21 -24.47
CA SER A 185 5.39 13.58 -25.08
C SER A 185 5.59 13.04 -26.50
N ASP A 186 5.07 11.84 -26.81
CA ASP A 186 5.16 11.24 -28.14
C ASP A 186 4.28 11.94 -29.19
N LEU A 187 3.30 12.73 -28.75
CA LEU A 187 2.40 13.50 -29.61
C LEU A 187 2.91 14.92 -29.84
N LEU A 188 3.96 15.35 -29.13
CA LEU A 188 4.51 16.68 -29.29
C LEU A 188 5.30 16.77 -30.60
N VAL A 189 4.98 17.78 -31.40
CA VAL A 189 5.78 18.15 -32.58
C VAL A 189 6.78 19.23 -32.13
N PRO A 190 8.10 18.98 -32.24
CA PRO A 190 9.10 20.00 -31.96
C PRO A 190 8.88 21.23 -32.85
N VAL A 191 9.08 22.43 -32.30
CA VAL A 191 8.82 23.68 -33.01
C VAL A 191 9.63 23.80 -34.30
N GLU A 192 10.81 23.18 -34.35
CA GLU A 192 11.70 23.14 -35.51
C GLU A 192 11.12 22.33 -36.68
N ARG A 193 10.07 21.53 -36.45
CA ARG A 193 9.39 20.70 -37.46
C ARG A 193 8.03 21.27 -37.88
N LEU A 194 7.63 22.42 -37.36
CA LEU A 194 6.44 23.16 -37.79
C LEU A 194 6.82 24.08 -38.96
N ALA A 195 7.13 23.49 -40.12
CA ALA A 195 7.41 24.20 -41.38
C ALA A 195 6.28 23.96 -42.38
#